data_AF-A0A3R8L5G4-F1
#
_entry.id   AF-A0A3R8L5G4-F1
#
_cell.length_a   1.000
_cell.length_b   1.000
_cell.length_c   1.000
_cell.angle_alpha   90.00
_cell.angle_beta   90.00
_cell.angle_gamma   90.00
#
_symmetry.space_group_name_H-M   'P 1'
#
loop_
_entity.id
_entity.type
_entity.pdbx_description
1 polymer ?
#
loop_
_entity_poly.entity_id
_entity_poly.type
_entity_poly.pdbx_seq_one_letter_code
_entity_poly.pdbx_strand_id
1 'polypeptide(L)'
;MKRPPYLGRSLLYLLLVFPVIFQGLLLVAVLGAGVLDCILPDSGMSVSVSIAGALLVWLLGREGKKVVLRAYPKSDDGVRMAECPPPPGDFWLRYQPVLIASLWSLFVALAALLFPAPEEGAVFTIFLIVFGLTHLPSTLLTSVGALLSVPSPWMFLGPPLLIYAAYGCGMALGFRAVGAPRSALRGRVVWSLTLAVLLAAIVGRVLIMKSGFVGGRPEDASFPDQFYTRDYHPHREGNRLVKIDAPTLTISEKHPRLDGATAAYPVLAAAAQAIYKNLKDYEVDQLVGASTTPRAYEWLIKGRADLIFAARPSPEQEEAAREAGLALNLTPIGREAFVFFVHKDNPIEGLSTDQIRAIYTKKIRNWREVGGRNEKIVPFQRPKGSGSQTAMERKVMGGEPLPAPLREEFAQAMGGVIQRVAGWRNRSEAIGYSFRVFATQMGPERPIRLLRIDGVEPTPATIRSGKYPYTVDVFAVTASSIKPSETKFAVPNPHVRELIDWFLSPQGQRLIEETGYVGLEPAPSP
;
A
#
# COMPACT_ATOMS: atom_id res chain seq x y z
N MET A 1 -58.82 18.36 45.12
CA MET A 1 -57.79 18.43 44.06
C MET A 1 -56.43 18.03 44.63
N LYS A 2 -56.00 16.78 44.42
CA LYS A 2 -54.65 16.30 44.77
C LYS A 2 -53.71 16.59 43.59
N ARG A 3 -52.57 17.25 43.82
CA ARG A 3 -51.50 17.41 42.83
C ARG A 3 -50.89 16.04 42.49
N PRO A 4 -50.57 15.71 41.22
CA PRO A 4 -49.72 14.57 40.91
C PRO A 4 -48.23 14.90 41.12
N PRO A 5 -47.36 13.87 41.27
CA PRO A 5 -46.09 14.00 41.97
C PRO A 5 -44.96 14.50 41.07
N TYR A 6 -43.97 15.14 41.70
CA TYR A 6 -42.72 15.63 41.11
C TYR A 6 -41.81 14.54 40.48
N LEU A 7 -42.25 13.28 40.42
CA LEU A 7 -41.48 12.15 39.88
C LEU A 7 -41.27 12.21 38.35
N GLY A 8 -42.16 12.88 37.62
CA GLY A 8 -42.11 12.91 36.15
C GLY A 8 -40.95 13.70 35.56
N ARG A 9 -40.55 14.82 36.19
CA ARG A 9 -39.49 15.69 35.63
C ARG A 9 -38.08 15.12 35.83
N SER A 10 -37.83 14.44 36.95
CA SER A 10 -36.53 13.80 37.21
C SER A 10 -36.31 12.56 36.35
N LEU A 11 -37.37 11.77 36.10
CA LEU A 11 -37.31 10.62 35.20
C LEU A 11 -37.13 11.07 33.74
N LEU A 12 -37.77 12.17 33.33
CA LEU A 12 -37.59 12.78 32.02
C LEU A 12 -36.17 13.34 31.84
N TYR A 13 -35.60 13.95 32.88
CA TYR A 13 -34.20 14.41 32.88
C TYR A 13 -33.22 13.24 32.78
N LEU A 14 -33.46 12.15 33.51
CA LEU A 14 -32.68 10.91 33.40
C LEU A 14 -32.79 10.30 32.00
N LEU A 15 -33.97 10.24 31.40
CA LEU A 15 -34.19 9.74 30.04
C LEU A 15 -33.59 10.64 28.95
N LEU A 16 -33.44 11.94 29.19
CA LEU A 16 -32.84 12.89 28.25
C LEU A 16 -31.31 12.97 28.36
N VAL A 17 -30.77 12.88 29.58
CA VAL A 17 -29.34 13.12 29.86
C VAL A 17 -28.54 11.82 29.81
N PHE A 18 -29.11 10.69 30.25
CA PHE A 18 -28.41 9.41 30.28
C PHE A 18 -27.98 8.91 28.88
N PRO A 19 -28.80 9.02 27.81
CA PRO A 19 -28.38 8.60 26.47
C PRO A 19 -27.25 9.46 25.90
N VAL A 20 -27.23 10.77 26.21
CA VAL A 20 -26.18 11.70 25.76
C VAL A 20 -24.86 11.40 26.45
N ILE A 21 -24.87 11.13 27.76
CA ILE A 21 -23.68 10.71 28.51
C ILE A 21 -23.21 9.32 28.07
N PHE A 22 -24.14 8.38 27.88
CA PHE A 22 -23.81 7.03 27.42
C PHE A 22 -23.23 7.02 26.00
N GLN A 23 -23.79 7.81 25.08
CA GLN A 23 -23.24 8.00 23.72
C GLN A 23 -21.90 8.73 23.73
N GLY A 24 -21.70 9.71 24.62
CA GLY A 24 -20.40 10.37 24.81
C GLY A 24 -19.33 9.40 25.33
N LEU A 25 -19.68 8.51 26.25
CA LEU A 25 -18.80 7.44 26.74
C LEU A 25 -18.55 6.36 25.68
N LEU A 26 -19.55 6.01 24.86
CA LEU A 26 -19.39 5.10 23.73
C LEU A 26 -18.50 5.72 22.64
N LEU A 27 -18.59 7.03 22.39
CA LEU A 27 -17.72 7.79 21.51
C LEU A 27 -16.27 7.71 21.99
N VAL A 28 -16.03 7.92 23.29
CA VAL A 28 -14.70 7.79 23.91
C VAL A 28 -14.20 6.34 23.86
N ALA A 29 -15.07 5.34 23.99
CA ALA A 29 -14.68 3.93 23.91
C ALA A 29 -14.39 3.46 22.48
N VAL A 30 -15.17 3.88 21.49
CA VAL A 30 -14.98 3.52 20.07
C VAL A 30 -13.81 4.29 19.46
N LEU A 31 -13.68 5.59 19.76
CA LEU A 31 -12.49 6.35 19.41
C LEU A 31 -11.29 5.83 20.20
N GLY A 32 -11.41 5.57 21.50
CA GLY A 32 -10.31 5.04 22.31
C GLY A 32 -9.78 3.68 21.83
N ALA A 33 -10.65 2.74 21.46
CA ALA A 33 -10.26 1.40 21.01
C ALA A 33 -9.77 1.36 19.56
N GLY A 34 -10.34 2.18 18.66
CA GLY A 34 -9.92 2.22 17.25
C GLY A 34 -8.76 3.18 16.97
N VAL A 35 -8.62 4.24 17.78
CA VAL A 35 -7.63 5.30 17.55
C VAL A 35 -6.34 5.06 18.33
N LEU A 36 -6.34 4.43 19.52
CA LEU A 36 -5.07 4.13 20.21
C LEU A 36 -4.21 3.09 19.47
N ASP A 37 -4.82 2.04 18.91
CA ASP A 37 -4.08 1.03 18.13
C ASP A 37 -3.51 1.58 16.81
N CYS A 38 -3.99 2.75 16.37
CA CYS A 38 -3.47 3.45 15.19
C CYS A 38 -2.43 4.54 15.51
N ILE A 39 -2.34 5.03 16.76
CA ILE A 39 -1.53 6.21 17.11
C ILE A 39 -0.19 5.86 17.80
N LEU A 40 -0.02 4.69 18.42
CA LEU A 40 1.25 4.32 19.07
C LEU A 40 1.74 2.91 18.66
N PRO A 41 2.51 2.78 17.56
CA PRO A 41 2.98 1.47 17.09
C PRO A 41 4.17 0.90 17.88
N ASP A 42 4.91 1.74 18.63
CA ASP A 42 6.27 1.44 19.11
C ASP A 42 6.47 1.42 20.64
N SER A 43 5.41 1.37 21.45
CA SER A 43 5.60 1.42 22.92
C SER A 43 6.07 0.09 23.56
N GLY A 44 6.16 -1.01 22.81
CA GLY A 44 6.60 -2.31 23.35
C GLY A 44 5.77 -2.81 24.55
N MET A 45 4.62 -2.19 24.81
CA MET A 45 3.75 -2.43 25.94
C MET A 45 2.31 -2.54 25.44
N SER A 46 1.78 -3.77 25.40
CA SER A 46 0.34 -3.97 25.35
C SER A 46 -0.25 -3.64 26.72
N VAL A 47 -0.62 -2.38 26.95
CA VAL A 47 -1.44 -2.01 28.12
C VAL A 47 -2.90 -2.18 27.72
N SER A 48 -3.38 -3.42 27.76
CA SER A 48 -4.81 -3.69 27.76
C SER A 48 -5.38 -3.37 29.14
N VAL A 49 -5.47 -2.09 29.49
CA VAL A 49 -6.33 -1.69 30.60
C VAL A 49 -7.73 -1.58 30.03
N SER A 50 -8.48 -2.67 30.14
CA SER A 50 -9.93 -2.55 30.06
C SER A 50 -10.34 -1.70 31.25
N ILE A 51 -10.77 -0.46 31.01
CA ILE A 51 -11.32 0.43 32.04
C ILE A 51 -12.51 -0.27 32.75
N ALA A 52 -13.22 -1.17 32.05
CA ALA A 52 -14.23 -2.04 32.65
C ALA A 52 -13.64 -3.07 33.64
N GLY A 53 -12.43 -3.58 33.38
CA GLY A 53 -11.70 -4.48 34.28
C GLY A 53 -11.14 -3.77 35.52
N ALA A 54 -10.62 -2.54 35.36
CA ALA A 54 -10.17 -1.71 36.48
C ALA A 54 -11.34 -1.26 37.37
N LEU A 55 -12.50 -0.96 36.76
CA LEU A 55 -13.74 -0.66 37.50
C LEU A 55 -14.29 -1.91 38.20
N LEU A 56 -14.22 -3.10 37.58
CA LEU A 56 -14.64 -4.35 38.22
C LEU A 56 -13.75 -4.70 39.43
N VAL A 57 -12.43 -4.54 39.31
CA VAL A 57 -11.47 -4.80 40.39
C VAL A 57 -11.63 -3.79 41.54
N TRP A 58 -11.99 -2.54 41.24
CA TRP A 58 -12.31 -1.52 42.24
C TRP A 58 -13.68 -1.72 42.88
N LEU A 59 -14.69 -2.19 42.13
CA LEU A 59 -16.05 -2.47 42.60
C LEU A 59 -16.17 -3.78 43.40
N LEU A 60 -15.32 -4.78 43.13
CA LEU A 60 -15.42 -6.13 43.71
C LEU A 60 -14.44 -6.37 44.87
N GLY A 61 -13.99 -5.30 45.54
CA GLY A 61 -12.93 -5.34 46.55
C GLY A 61 -12.89 -6.60 47.41
N ARG A 62 -11.92 -7.49 47.14
CA ARG A 62 -11.19 -8.29 48.13
C ARG A 62 -10.02 -9.07 47.53
N GLU A 63 -9.02 -9.18 48.40
CA GLU A 63 -7.67 -9.73 48.35
C GLU A 63 -7.41 -10.99 47.50
N GLY A 64 -6.24 -10.96 46.85
CA GLY A 64 -5.36 -12.13 46.75
C GLY A 64 -5.57 -13.07 45.57
N LYS A 65 -4.89 -12.78 44.44
CA LYS A 65 -4.09 -13.76 43.67
C LYS A 65 -3.33 -13.07 42.53
N LYS A 66 -2.00 -13.26 42.51
CA LYS A 66 -1.09 -12.82 41.44
C LYS A 66 -1.43 -13.55 40.13
N VAL A 67 -1.72 -12.79 39.07
CA VAL A 67 -1.78 -13.33 37.71
C VAL A 67 -0.36 -13.30 37.13
N VAL A 68 0.20 -14.48 36.84
CA VAL A 68 1.52 -14.66 36.22
C VAL A 68 1.36 -14.69 34.71
N LEU A 69 2.07 -13.82 33.98
CA LEU A 69 2.14 -13.81 32.52
C LEU A 69 3.22 -14.79 32.05
N ARG A 70 2.87 -15.72 31.15
CA ARG A 70 3.82 -16.56 30.40
C ARG A 70 3.77 -16.17 28.92
N ALA A 71 4.92 -15.82 28.34
CA ALA A 71 5.08 -15.57 26.92
C ALA A 71 5.57 -16.84 26.20
N TYR A 72 5.07 -17.08 24.98
CA TYR A 72 5.58 -18.11 24.05
C TYR A 72 6.22 -17.43 22.83
N PRO A 73 7.33 -17.97 22.28
CA PRO A 73 7.98 -17.40 21.10
C PRO A 73 7.23 -17.74 19.80
N LYS A 74 7.28 -16.82 18.86
CA LYS A 74 6.63 -16.85 17.54
C LYS A 74 7.47 -17.69 16.57
N SER A 75 6.85 -18.64 15.87
CA SER A 75 7.47 -19.40 14.79
C SER A 75 7.57 -18.58 13.50
N ASP A 76 8.67 -18.76 12.80
CA ASP A 76 9.00 -18.21 11.48
C ASP A 76 7.95 -18.61 10.43
N ASP A 77 7.23 -17.62 9.89
CA ASP A 77 6.83 -17.57 8.48
C ASP A 77 6.24 -16.18 8.21
N GLY A 78 7.06 -15.37 7.52
CA GLY A 78 6.78 -13.99 7.19
C GLY A 78 5.76 -13.84 6.06
N VAL A 79 4.73 -13.06 6.34
CA VAL A 79 4.15 -11.97 5.55
C VAL A 79 2.70 -11.82 6.04
N ARG A 80 2.45 -10.78 6.81
CA ARG A 80 1.11 -10.19 6.89
C ARG A 80 1.27 -8.72 6.56
N MET A 81 0.68 -8.31 5.45
CA MET A 81 0.14 -6.95 5.37
C MET A 81 -0.63 -6.73 6.68
N ALA A 82 -0.53 -5.56 7.30
CA ALA A 82 -1.59 -5.16 8.22
C ALA A 82 -2.86 -4.96 7.38
N GLU A 83 -3.47 -6.09 6.98
CA GLU A 83 -4.88 -6.17 6.68
C GLU A 83 -5.56 -5.49 7.85
N CYS A 84 -6.41 -4.48 7.56
CA CYS A 84 -7.45 -4.18 8.52
C CYS A 84 -8.09 -5.52 8.86
N PRO A 85 -8.22 -5.87 10.16
CA PRO A 85 -8.73 -7.18 10.53
C PRO A 85 -10.01 -7.42 9.73
N PRO A 86 -10.17 -8.59 9.11
CA PRO A 86 -11.39 -8.89 8.38
C PRO A 86 -12.56 -8.56 9.32
N PRO A 87 -13.62 -7.90 8.83
CA PRO A 87 -14.72 -7.52 9.69
C PRO A 87 -15.16 -8.76 10.49
N PRO A 88 -15.49 -8.64 11.78
CA PRO A 88 -15.66 -9.78 12.66
C PRO A 88 -16.45 -10.90 11.97
N GLY A 89 -15.95 -12.13 12.03
CA GLY A 89 -16.66 -13.27 11.42
C GLY A 89 -18.02 -13.51 12.08
N ASP A 90 -18.11 -13.13 13.35
CA ASP A 90 -19.34 -13.11 14.12
C ASP A 90 -20.27 -11.98 13.62
N PHE A 91 -21.47 -12.39 13.20
CA PHE A 91 -22.50 -11.50 12.65
C PHE A 91 -22.84 -10.36 13.62
N TRP A 92 -22.93 -10.67 14.93
CA TRP A 92 -23.29 -9.69 15.93
C TRP A 92 -22.22 -8.63 16.06
N LEU A 93 -20.94 -9.00 16.22
CA LEU A 93 -19.85 -8.00 16.28
C LEU A 93 -19.73 -7.19 14.98
N ARG A 94 -19.97 -7.79 13.81
CA ARG A 94 -19.86 -7.10 12.52
C ARG A 94 -20.95 -6.05 12.32
N TYR A 95 -22.18 -6.34 12.73
CA TYR A 95 -23.33 -5.47 12.51
C TYR A 95 -23.83 -4.78 13.79
N GLN A 96 -23.14 -4.97 14.92
CA GLN A 96 -23.49 -4.42 16.22
C GLN A 96 -23.81 -2.92 16.17
N PRO A 97 -23.03 -2.06 15.49
CA PRO A 97 -23.31 -0.62 15.47
C PRO A 97 -24.66 -0.31 14.81
N VAL A 98 -25.00 -1.06 13.74
CA VAL A 98 -26.24 -0.88 12.98
C VAL A 98 -27.44 -1.50 13.71
N LEU A 99 -27.26 -2.68 14.29
CA LEU A 99 -28.31 -3.39 15.02
C LEU A 99 -28.67 -2.66 16.32
N ILE A 100 -27.69 -2.17 17.08
CA ILE A 100 -27.95 -1.37 18.29
C ILE A 100 -28.68 -0.08 17.93
N ALA A 101 -28.24 0.63 16.87
CA ALA A 101 -28.93 1.84 16.43
C ALA A 101 -30.38 1.55 16.00
N SER A 102 -30.61 0.44 15.28
CA SER A 102 -31.93 0.06 14.78
C SER A 102 -32.87 -0.38 15.90
N LEU A 103 -32.38 -1.21 16.83
CA LEU A 103 -33.14 -1.67 18.00
C LEU A 103 -33.44 -0.52 18.96
N TRP A 104 -32.52 0.43 19.12
CA TRP A 104 -32.74 1.63 19.91
C TRP A 104 -33.79 2.55 19.27
N SER A 105 -33.74 2.73 17.95
CA SER A 105 -34.75 3.49 17.20
C SER A 105 -36.14 2.87 17.37
N LEU A 106 -36.22 1.54 17.30
CA LEU A 106 -37.46 0.78 17.53
C LEU A 106 -37.94 0.93 18.97
N PHE A 107 -37.04 0.85 19.97
CA PHE A 107 -37.37 1.05 21.37
C PHE A 107 -37.93 2.45 21.64
N VAL A 108 -37.30 3.50 21.10
CA VAL A 108 -37.79 4.88 21.24
C VAL A 108 -39.16 5.07 20.57
N ALA A 109 -39.37 4.46 19.40
CA ALA A 109 -40.66 4.48 18.72
C ALA A 109 -41.76 3.76 19.53
N LEU A 110 -41.45 2.61 20.14
CA LEU A 110 -42.38 1.87 20.99
C LEU A 110 -42.64 2.59 22.32
N ALA A 111 -41.61 3.17 22.94
CA ALA A 111 -41.75 3.94 24.17
C ALA A 111 -42.63 5.18 23.96
N ALA A 112 -42.53 5.83 22.80
CA ALA A 112 -43.41 6.94 22.42
C ALA A 112 -44.90 6.56 22.36
N LEU A 113 -45.22 5.28 22.11
CA LEU A 113 -46.60 4.77 22.10
C LEU A 113 -47.18 4.54 23.52
N LEU A 114 -46.33 4.47 24.55
CA LEU A 114 -46.73 4.17 25.93
C LEU A 114 -47.09 5.41 26.76
N PHE A 115 -46.84 6.62 26.24
CA PHE A 115 -47.20 7.86 26.94
C PHE A 115 -48.62 8.31 26.55
N PRO A 116 -49.57 8.39 27.51
CA PRO A 116 -50.91 8.89 27.21
C PRO A 116 -50.81 10.37 26.83
N ALA A 117 -51.43 10.74 25.71
CA ALA A 117 -51.41 12.09 25.16
C ALA A 117 -52.01 13.09 26.17
N PRO A 118 -51.24 14.05 26.71
CA PRO A 118 -51.79 15.25 27.30
C PRO A 118 -51.91 16.33 26.22
N GLU A 119 -52.75 17.31 26.50
CA GLU A 119 -53.22 18.37 25.61
C GLU A 119 -52.16 18.94 24.65
N GLU A 120 -52.57 18.98 23.38
CA GLU A 120 -52.06 19.73 22.23
C GLU A 120 -50.54 20.01 22.17
N GLY A 121 -49.83 19.18 21.39
CA GLY A 121 -48.56 19.54 20.74
C GLY A 121 -47.27 19.28 21.51
N ALA A 122 -47.32 19.08 22.83
CA ALA A 122 -46.10 18.87 23.64
C ALA A 122 -45.40 17.53 23.34
N VAL A 123 -46.16 16.44 23.17
CA VAL A 123 -45.60 15.10 22.90
C VAL A 123 -44.93 15.04 21.52
N PHE A 124 -45.53 15.68 20.52
CA PHE A 124 -44.97 15.77 19.17
C PHE A 124 -43.65 16.54 19.15
N THR A 125 -43.58 17.64 19.90
CA THR A 125 -42.36 18.45 20.03
C THR A 125 -41.27 17.72 20.79
N ILE A 126 -41.61 17.02 21.88
CA ILE A 126 -40.66 16.20 22.66
C ILE A 126 -40.15 15.03 21.81
N PHE A 127 -41.02 14.36 21.03
CA PHE A 127 -40.61 13.31 20.11
C PHE A 127 -39.64 13.84 19.04
N LEU A 128 -39.92 15.00 18.43
CA LEU A 128 -39.02 15.63 17.45
C LEU A 128 -37.68 16.02 18.04
N ILE A 129 -37.66 16.54 19.27
CA ILE A 129 -36.44 16.93 19.98
C ILE A 129 -35.63 15.69 20.34
N VAL A 130 -36.26 14.66 20.91
CA VAL A 130 -35.59 13.42 21.32
C VAL A 130 -35.10 12.62 20.11
N PHE A 131 -35.93 12.47 19.08
CA PHE A 131 -35.55 11.78 17.84
C PHE A 131 -34.45 12.55 17.10
N GLY A 132 -34.61 13.86 16.92
CA GLY A 132 -33.63 14.72 16.26
C GLY A 132 -32.28 14.75 16.98
N LEU A 133 -32.27 14.95 18.31
CA LEU A 133 -31.02 15.03 19.09
C LEU A 133 -30.30 13.70 19.21
N THR A 134 -31.02 12.57 19.25
CA THR A 134 -30.40 11.24 19.41
C THR A 134 -30.01 10.59 18.09
N HIS A 135 -30.69 10.92 16.97
CA HIS A 135 -30.47 10.27 15.68
C HIS A 135 -29.57 11.05 14.71
N LEU A 136 -29.48 12.39 14.80
CA LEU A 136 -28.49 13.13 14.00
C LEU A 136 -27.05 12.63 14.24
N PRO A 137 -26.60 12.47 15.49
CA PRO A 137 -25.24 12.02 15.78
C PRO A 137 -25.00 10.58 15.33
N SER A 138 -25.98 9.68 15.49
CA SER A 138 -25.85 8.27 15.09
C SER A 138 -25.84 8.11 13.56
N THR A 139 -26.62 8.90 12.82
CA THR A 139 -26.60 8.89 11.36
C THR A 139 -25.25 9.39 10.85
N LEU A 140 -24.69 10.43 11.49
CA LEU A 140 -23.35 10.93 11.21
C LEU A 140 -22.29 9.85 11.53
N LEU A 141 -22.40 9.18 12.68
CA LEU A 141 -21.48 8.13 13.13
C LEU A 141 -21.48 6.91 12.21
N THR A 142 -22.67 6.48 11.78
CA THR A 142 -22.84 5.32 10.88
C THR A 142 -22.30 5.64 9.50
N SER A 143 -22.50 6.88 9.03
CA SER A 143 -21.97 7.36 7.75
C SER A 143 -20.45 7.49 7.77
N VAL A 144 -19.85 7.98 8.86
CA VAL A 144 -18.39 8.11 9.02
C VAL A 144 -17.71 6.75 9.21
N GLY A 145 -18.29 5.86 10.04
CA GLY A 145 -17.77 4.50 10.23
C GLY A 145 -17.85 3.63 8.98
N ALA A 146 -18.89 3.80 8.16
CA ALA A 146 -18.99 3.13 6.86
C ALA A 146 -17.97 3.69 5.84
N LEU A 147 -17.66 4.99 5.89
CA LEU A 147 -16.72 5.66 4.97
C LEU A 147 -15.30 5.13 5.07
N LEU A 148 -14.94 4.64 6.26
CA LEU A 148 -13.61 4.16 6.58
C LEU A 148 -13.43 2.65 6.33
N SER A 149 -14.51 1.89 6.11
CA SER A 149 -14.45 0.43 6.28
C SER A 149 -15.16 -0.43 5.22
N VAL A 150 -16.02 0.10 4.33
CA VAL A 150 -16.79 -0.79 3.40
C VAL A 150 -16.99 -0.23 1.98
N PRO A 151 -16.89 -1.05 0.91
CA PRO A 151 -16.93 -0.56 -0.48
C PRO A 151 -18.32 -0.30 -1.08
N SER A 152 -19.43 -0.59 -0.39
CA SER A 152 -20.77 -0.63 -1.02
C SER A 152 -21.58 0.66 -0.83
N PRO A 153 -21.95 1.39 -1.91
CA PRO A 153 -22.74 2.63 -1.87
C PRO A 153 -24.10 2.49 -1.14
N TRP A 154 -24.70 1.30 -1.19
CA TRP A 154 -26.03 1.05 -0.62
C TRP A 154 -26.05 1.04 0.91
N MET A 155 -24.92 0.75 1.56
CA MET A 155 -24.83 0.83 3.03
C MET A 155 -24.63 2.26 3.53
N PHE A 156 -24.34 3.22 2.64
CA PHE A 156 -24.31 4.65 2.95
C PHE A 156 -25.68 5.31 2.81
N LEU A 157 -26.47 4.87 1.82
CA LEU A 157 -27.77 5.45 1.52
C LEU A 157 -28.92 4.73 2.23
N GLY A 158 -28.81 3.41 2.42
CA GLY A 158 -29.86 2.55 2.97
C GLY A 158 -30.29 2.92 4.39
N PRO A 159 -29.37 2.97 5.38
CA PRO A 159 -29.74 3.28 6.76
C PRO A 159 -30.34 4.69 6.92
N PRO A 160 -29.79 5.77 6.32
CA PRO A 160 -30.46 7.07 6.34
C PRO A 160 -31.84 7.02 5.70
N LEU A 161 -31.99 6.40 4.53
CA LEU A 161 -33.29 6.29 3.84
C LEU A 161 -34.33 5.53 4.67
N LEU A 162 -33.93 4.45 5.35
CA LEU A 162 -34.81 3.67 6.24
C LEU A 162 -35.22 4.47 7.48
N ILE A 163 -34.30 5.22 8.08
CA ILE A 163 -34.59 6.10 9.23
C ILE A 163 -35.57 7.20 8.82
N TYR A 164 -35.38 7.81 7.65
CA TYR A 164 -36.28 8.86 7.14
C TYR A 164 -37.63 8.30 6.71
N ALA A 165 -37.69 7.08 6.16
CA ALA A 165 -38.95 6.38 5.87
C ALA A 165 -39.71 6.06 7.17
N ALA A 166 -39.01 5.56 8.20
CA ALA A 166 -39.60 5.31 9.51
C ALA A 166 -40.13 6.60 10.16
N TYR A 167 -39.37 7.70 10.07
CA TYR A 167 -39.80 9.01 10.54
C TYR A 167 -41.04 9.53 9.80
N GLY A 168 -41.08 9.41 8.46
CA GLY A 168 -42.24 9.77 7.64
C GLY A 168 -43.49 8.96 8.00
N CYS A 169 -43.32 7.64 8.18
CA CYS A 169 -44.39 6.74 8.63
C CYS A 169 -44.89 7.09 10.04
N GLY A 170 -43.97 7.35 10.98
CA GLY A 170 -44.30 7.75 12.35
C GLY A 170 -45.12 9.03 12.41
N MET A 171 -44.75 10.05 11.62
CA MET A 171 -45.55 11.27 11.49
C MET A 171 -46.94 10.99 10.89
N ALA A 172 -47.02 10.22 9.81
CA ALA A 172 -48.30 9.92 9.16
C ALA A 172 -49.27 9.19 10.10
N LEU A 173 -48.77 8.29 10.95
CA LEU A 173 -49.56 7.56 11.95
C LEU A 173 -49.95 8.46 13.14
N GLY A 174 -49.02 9.25 13.68
CA GLY A 174 -49.28 10.15 14.81
C GLY A 174 -50.33 11.22 14.47
N PHE A 175 -50.26 11.82 13.28
CA PHE A 175 -51.26 12.79 12.85
C PHE A 175 -52.65 12.17 12.59
N ARG A 176 -52.70 10.90 12.15
CA ARG A 176 -53.96 10.15 12.04
C ARG A 176 -54.61 9.91 13.40
N ALA A 177 -53.81 9.67 14.43
CA ALA A 177 -54.30 9.43 15.80
C ALA A 177 -54.87 10.70 16.47
N VAL A 178 -54.42 11.89 16.07
CA VAL A 178 -54.83 13.18 16.67
C VAL A 178 -55.83 13.96 15.80
N GLY A 179 -56.26 13.41 14.66
CA GLY A 179 -57.34 14.00 13.83
C GLY A 179 -56.97 15.28 13.07
N ALA A 180 -55.68 15.58 12.89
CA ALA A 180 -55.25 16.84 12.27
C ALA A 180 -55.55 16.92 10.75
N PRO A 181 -55.77 18.13 10.20
CA PRO A 181 -56.08 18.32 8.78
C PRO A 181 -54.92 17.93 7.85
N ARG A 182 -55.24 17.10 6.83
CA ARG A 182 -54.27 16.49 5.88
C ARG A 182 -53.44 17.49 5.07
N SER A 183 -53.88 18.75 4.94
CA SER A 183 -53.20 19.79 4.15
C SER A 183 -51.91 20.30 4.82
N ALA A 184 -51.85 20.35 6.15
CA ALA A 184 -50.63 20.75 6.89
C ALA A 184 -49.52 19.69 6.82
N LEU A 185 -49.91 18.43 6.63
CA LEU A 185 -49.03 17.25 6.58
C LEU A 185 -48.15 17.24 5.33
N ARG A 186 -48.69 17.66 4.18
CA ARG A 186 -48.04 17.46 2.87
C ARG A 186 -46.88 18.42 2.63
N GLY A 187 -46.99 19.69 3.00
CA GLY A 187 -45.98 20.69 2.70
C GLY A 187 -44.73 20.52 3.56
N ARG A 188 -44.88 20.56 4.89
CA ARG A 188 -43.73 20.61 5.81
C ARG A 188 -42.93 19.32 5.83
N VAL A 189 -43.57 18.16 5.75
CA VAL A 189 -42.87 16.86 5.73
C VAL A 189 -42.08 16.68 4.44
N VAL A 190 -42.67 17.04 3.29
CA VAL A 190 -41.98 16.95 2.00
C VAL A 190 -40.81 17.90 1.95
N TRP A 191 -40.98 19.17 2.34
CA TRP A 191 -39.89 20.14 2.34
C TRP A 191 -38.73 19.76 3.28
N SER A 192 -39.03 19.25 4.48
CA SER A 192 -37.99 18.80 5.42
C SER A 192 -37.22 17.58 4.90
N LEU A 193 -37.91 16.61 4.30
CA LEU A 193 -37.26 15.44 3.69
C LEU A 193 -36.42 15.83 2.47
N THR A 194 -36.94 16.71 1.61
CA THR A 194 -36.20 17.21 0.44
C THR A 194 -34.94 17.98 0.85
N LEU A 195 -35.05 18.87 1.84
CA LEU A 195 -33.90 19.65 2.32
C LEU A 195 -32.85 18.74 2.98
N ALA A 196 -33.26 17.73 3.74
CA ALA A 196 -32.36 16.77 4.37
C ALA A 196 -31.61 15.91 3.33
N VAL A 197 -32.30 15.43 2.29
CA VAL A 197 -31.67 14.68 1.19
C VAL A 197 -30.66 15.55 0.43
N LEU A 198 -31.00 16.81 0.16
CA LEU A 198 -30.07 17.76 -0.47
C LEU A 198 -28.84 18.03 0.40
N LEU A 199 -29.02 18.21 1.71
CA LEU A 199 -27.92 18.45 2.64
C LEU A 199 -27.00 17.23 2.73
N ALA A 200 -27.57 16.02 2.82
CA ALA A 200 -26.82 14.77 2.83
C ALA A 200 -26.04 14.56 1.52
N ALA A 201 -26.62 14.90 0.37
CA ALA A 201 -25.95 14.82 -0.92
C ALA A 201 -24.77 15.82 -1.03
N ILE A 202 -24.95 17.06 -0.54
CA ILE A 202 -23.90 18.08 -0.55
C ILE A 202 -22.76 17.69 0.39
N VAL A 203 -23.07 17.29 1.63
CA VAL A 203 -22.05 16.87 2.61
C VAL A 203 -21.33 15.61 2.12
N GLY A 204 -22.06 14.62 1.59
CA GLY A 204 -21.49 13.43 0.97
C GLY A 204 -20.52 13.77 -0.16
N ARG A 205 -20.90 14.71 -1.05
CA ARG A 205 -20.04 15.17 -2.14
C ARG A 205 -18.79 15.89 -1.64
N VAL A 206 -18.90 16.76 -0.63
CA VAL A 206 -17.75 17.46 -0.05
C VAL A 206 -16.80 16.48 0.65
N LEU A 207 -17.33 15.48 1.36
CA LEU A 207 -16.53 14.45 2.01
C LEU A 207 -15.82 13.56 1.00
N ILE A 208 -16.47 13.13 -0.08
CA ILE A 208 -15.83 12.37 -1.18
C ILE A 208 -14.70 13.18 -1.83
N MET A 209 -14.93 14.46 -2.09
CA MET A 209 -13.94 15.36 -2.68
C MET A 209 -12.72 15.57 -1.76
N LYS A 210 -12.95 15.65 -0.43
CA LYS A 210 -11.88 15.85 0.57
C LYS A 210 -11.16 14.57 0.97
N SER A 211 -11.83 13.41 0.98
CA SER A 211 -11.22 12.13 1.33
C SER A 211 -10.29 11.60 0.24
N GLY A 212 -10.35 12.17 -0.97
CA GLY A 212 -9.60 11.65 -2.12
C GLY A 212 -10.11 10.30 -2.58
N PHE A 213 -11.36 9.94 -2.23
CA PHE A 213 -12.00 8.70 -2.67
C PHE A 213 -12.28 8.79 -4.17
N VAL A 214 -11.38 8.22 -4.96
CA VAL A 214 -11.57 8.05 -6.40
C VAL A 214 -12.49 6.86 -6.61
N GLY A 215 -13.77 7.14 -6.87
CA GLY A 215 -14.72 6.16 -7.35
C GLY A 215 -14.39 5.76 -8.79
N GLY A 216 -13.30 5.04 -8.99
CA GLY A 216 -13.08 4.23 -10.19
C GLY A 216 -13.67 2.85 -9.96
N ARG A 217 -14.20 2.21 -11.00
CA ARG A 217 -14.46 0.77 -10.90
C ARG A 217 -13.11 0.09 -10.59
N PRO A 218 -13.06 -0.94 -9.73
CA PRO A 218 -11.83 -1.70 -9.51
C PRO A 218 -11.21 -2.25 -10.81
N GLU A 219 -12.00 -2.30 -11.89
CA GLU A 219 -11.60 -2.71 -13.24
C GLU A 219 -10.82 -1.63 -14.03
N ASP A 220 -10.94 -0.34 -13.71
CA ASP A 220 -10.20 0.73 -14.40
C ASP A 220 -8.79 0.93 -13.81
N ALA A 221 -8.52 0.35 -12.65
CA ALA A 221 -7.22 0.33 -11.98
C ALA A 221 -6.49 -1.01 -12.11
N SER A 222 -7.06 -1.99 -12.82
CA SER A 222 -6.34 -3.19 -13.23
C SER A 222 -5.54 -2.90 -14.50
N PHE A 223 -4.44 -2.15 -14.34
CA PHE A 223 -3.32 -2.35 -15.24
C PHE A 223 -2.91 -3.84 -15.12
N PRO A 224 -2.53 -4.55 -16.20
CA PRO A 224 -2.05 -5.92 -16.10
C PRO A 224 -0.79 -5.95 -15.22
N ASP A 225 -0.99 -6.15 -13.91
CA ASP A 225 0.00 -5.81 -12.90
C ASP A 225 0.90 -6.99 -12.62
N GLN A 226 1.95 -7.13 -13.44
CA GLN A 226 3.34 -7.26 -12.99
C GLN A 226 4.22 -7.76 -14.14
N PHE A 227 5.51 -7.54 -14.01
CA PHE A 227 6.48 -8.34 -14.74
C PHE A 227 6.35 -9.79 -14.24
N TYR A 228 5.91 -10.70 -15.09
CA TYR A 228 5.87 -12.12 -14.77
C TYR A 228 7.15 -12.79 -15.25
N THR A 229 7.98 -13.25 -14.32
CA THR A 229 9.16 -14.07 -14.64
C THR A 229 8.79 -15.27 -15.50
N ARG A 230 7.58 -15.81 -15.33
CA ARG A 230 7.04 -16.91 -16.14
C ARG A 230 7.06 -16.63 -17.66
N ASP A 231 6.91 -15.38 -18.09
CA ASP A 231 6.93 -15.01 -19.53
C ASP A 231 8.34 -15.06 -20.14
N TYR A 232 9.34 -15.12 -19.26
CA TYR A 232 10.77 -15.18 -19.57
C TYR A 232 11.37 -16.51 -19.11
N HIS A 233 10.53 -17.54 -18.87
CA HIS A 233 11.03 -18.86 -18.50
C HIS A 233 11.74 -19.53 -19.69
N PRO A 234 12.99 -20.01 -19.53
CA PRO A 234 13.71 -20.71 -20.60
C PRO A 234 12.92 -21.91 -21.14
N HIS A 235 13.02 -22.18 -22.44
CA HIS A 235 12.39 -23.33 -23.13
C HIS A 235 10.85 -23.36 -23.12
N ARG A 236 10.17 -22.42 -22.44
CA ARG A 236 8.73 -22.24 -22.57
C ARG A 236 8.39 -21.75 -23.98
N GLU A 237 7.44 -22.41 -24.63
CA GLU A 237 6.94 -21.97 -25.95
C GLU A 237 6.38 -20.54 -25.86
N GLY A 238 6.77 -19.70 -26.83
CA GLY A 238 6.33 -18.30 -26.89
C GLY A 238 6.91 -17.38 -25.82
N ASN A 239 8.01 -17.76 -25.15
CA ASN A 239 8.67 -16.87 -24.20
C ASN A 239 9.21 -15.59 -24.87
N ARG A 240 9.44 -14.57 -24.05
CA ARG A 240 9.92 -13.24 -24.47
C ARG A 240 11.44 -13.09 -24.37
N LEU A 241 12.19 -14.19 -24.30
CA LEU A 241 13.64 -14.16 -24.19
C LEU A 241 14.28 -13.86 -25.54
N VAL A 242 15.42 -13.16 -25.48
CA VAL A 242 16.35 -13.05 -26.60
C VAL A 242 16.82 -14.45 -26.99
N LYS A 243 16.87 -14.71 -28.31
CA LYS A 243 17.30 -15.99 -28.86
C LYS A 243 18.71 -15.86 -29.43
N ILE A 244 19.57 -16.78 -29.05
CA ILE A 244 20.92 -16.94 -29.60
C ILE A 244 20.97 -18.31 -30.27
N ASP A 245 20.96 -18.34 -31.60
CA ASP A 245 20.85 -19.60 -32.36
C ASP A 245 22.13 -20.44 -32.31
N ALA A 246 23.30 -19.80 -32.27
CA ALA A 246 24.61 -20.45 -32.26
C ALA A 246 25.49 -19.87 -31.13
N PRO A 247 25.32 -20.32 -29.87
CA PRO A 247 26.08 -19.80 -28.76
C PRO A 247 27.55 -20.25 -28.85
N THR A 248 28.49 -19.33 -28.60
CA THR A 248 29.94 -19.61 -28.57
C THR A 248 30.38 -20.35 -27.31
N LEU A 249 29.53 -20.39 -26.28
CA LEU A 249 29.69 -21.19 -25.06
C LEU A 249 28.53 -22.17 -24.94
N THR A 250 28.82 -23.40 -24.52
CA THR A 250 27.81 -24.41 -24.21
C THR A 250 28.20 -25.14 -22.93
N ILE A 251 27.27 -25.27 -22.00
CA ILE A 251 27.47 -25.96 -20.71
C ILE A 251 26.48 -27.11 -20.62
N SER A 252 27.00 -28.34 -20.59
CA SER A 252 26.20 -29.58 -20.63
C SER A 252 26.12 -30.29 -19.28
N GLU A 253 26.99 -29.95 -18.34
CA GLU A 253 27.05 -30.51 -17.00
C GLU A 253 27.51 -29.45 -15.99
N LYS A 254 27.26 -29.69 -14.69
CA LYS A 254 27.63 -28.76 -13.60
C LYS A 254 27.20 -27.32 -13.90
N HIS A 255 25.95 -27.12 -14.30
CA HIS A 255 25.42 -25.81 -14.65
C HIS A 255 25.51 -24.83 -13.47
N PRO A 256 26.08 -23.63 -13.65
CA PRO A 256 26.07 -22.60 -12.60
C PRO A 256 24.66 -22.23 -12.15
N ARG A 257 24.45 -22.13 -10.84
CA ARG A 257 23.22 -21.59 -10.24
C ARG A 257 23.22 -20.07 -10.34
N LEU A 258 22.36 -19.55 -11.19
CA LEU A 258 22.15 -18.13 -11.45
C LEU A 258 20.99 -17.59 -10.62
N ASP A 259 21.17 -16.41 -10.05
CA ASP A 259 20.10 -15.65 -9.41
C ASP A 259 20.31 -14.15 -9.61
N GLY A 260 19.39 -13.29 -9.19
CA GLY A 260 19.62 -11.87 -9.32
C GLY A 260 18.45 -10.95 -8.99
N ALA A 261 18.66 -9.69 -9.35
CA ALA A 261 17.62 -8.68 -9.34
C ALA A 261 16.51 -9.05 -10.32
N THR A 262 15.25 -8.77 -9.97
CA THR A 262 14.10 -9.01 -10.86
C THR A 262 14.28 -8.36 -12.24
N ALA A 263 14.89 -7.17 -12.30
CA ALA A 263 15.18 -6.50 -13.56
C ALA A 263 16.14 -7.30 -14.47
N ALA A 264 17.10 -8.02 -13.87
CA ALA A 264 18.11 -8.79 -14.59
C ALA A 264 17.62 -10.18 -15.03
N TYR A 265 16.40 -10.60 -14.65
CA TYR A 265 15.89 -11.93 -14.98
C TYR A 265 15.89 -12.24 -16.49
N PRO A 266 15.46 -11.33 -17.39
CA PRO A 266 15.53 -11.59 -18.83
C PRO A 266 16.95 -11.87 -19.34
N VAL A 267 17.96 -11.25 -18.74
CA VAL A 267 19.38 -11.44 -19.11
C VAL A 267 19.85 -12.84 -18.73
N LEU A 268 19.68 -13.21 -17.46
CA LEU A 268 20.15 -14.50 -16.94
C LEU A 268 19.36 -15.67 -17.54
N ALA A 269 18.05 -15.50 -17.78
CA ALA A 269 17.22 -16.53 -18.39
C ALA A 269 17.53 -16.71 -19.88
N ALA A 270 17.83 -15.63 -20.62
CA ALA A 270 18.19 -15.73 -22.03
C ALA A 270 19.57 -16.41 -22.19
N ALA A 271 20.53 -16.08 -21.32
CA ALA A 271 21.83 -16.74 -21.30
C ALA A 271 21.70 -18.24 -20.96
N ALA A 272 20.91 -18.59 -19.94
CA ALA A 272 20.66 -20.00 -19.61
C ALA A 272 19.99 -20.75 -20.77
N GLN A 273 18.98 -20.16 -21.42
CA GLN A 273 18.32 -20.76 -22.58
C GLN A 273 19.30 -21.04 -23.74
N ALA A 274 20.24 -20.12 -23.97
CA ALA A 274 21.22 -20.26 -25.03
C ALA A 274 22.28 -21.32 -24.69
N ILE A 275 22.87 -21.22 -23.50
CA ILE A 275 24.13 -21.88 -23.13
C ILE A 275 23.90 -23.24 -22.47
N TYR A 276 22.86 -23.38 -21.65
CA TYR A 276 22.65 -24.61 -20.88
C TYR A 276 22.01 -25.69 -21.76
N LYS A 277 22.61 -26.88 -21.76
CA LYS A 277 22.11 -28.07 -22.46
C LYS A 277 21.82 -29.19 -21.46
N ASN A 278 21.04 -30.16 -21.91
CA ASN A 278 20.69 -31.37 -21.14
C ASN A 278 19.96 -31.08 -19.81
N LEU A 279 19.18 -29.99 -19.75
CA LEU A 279 18.33 -29.67 -18.61
C LEU A 279 16.87 -29.96 -18.93
N LYS A 280 16.14 -30.47 -17.96
CA LYS A 280 14.68 -30.50 -17.95
C LYS A 280 14.15 -29.17 -17.41
N ASP A 281 12.91 -28.82 -17.76
CA ASP A 281 12.29 -27.56 -17.36
C ASP A 281 12.33 -27.30 -15.84
N TYR A 282 12.06 -28.32 -15.01
CA TYR A 282 12.10 -28.16 -13.55
C TYR A 282 13.52 -27.95 -12.99
N GLU A 283 14.56 -28.34 -13.72
CA GLU A 283 15.96 -28.14 -13.32
C GLU A 283 16.38 -26.69 -13.59
N VAL A 284 15.83 -26.09 -14.64
CA VAL A 284 16.00 -24.65 -14.93
C VAL A 284 15.47 -23.81 -13.77
N ASP A 285 14.29 -24.14 -13.22
CA ASP A 285 13.70 -23.44 -12.06
C ASP A 285 14.59 -23.47 -10.81
N GLN A 286 15.43 -24.50 -10.66
CA GLN A 286 16.38 -24.63 -9.55
C GLN A 286 17.70 -23.90 -9.80
N LEU A 287 18.04 -23.69 -11.08
CA LEU A 287 19.30 -23.10 -11.52
C LEU A 287 19.20 -21.64 -11.91
N VAL A 288 18.01 -21.11 -12.19
CA VAL A 288 17.82 -19.79 -12.82
C VAL A 288 16.73 -19.02 -12.10
N GLY A 289 17.12 -18.18 -11.15
CA GLY A 289 16.23 -17.44 -10.25
C GLY A 289 16.22 -15.92 -10.44
N ALA A 290 15.20 -15.28 -9.86
CA ALA A 290 15.17 -13.84 -9.62
C ALA A 290 14.60 -13.53 -8.23
N SER A 291 15.40 -13.77 -7.21
CA SER A 291 15.00 -13.63 -5.81
C SER A 291 14.97 -12.19 -5.29
N THR A 292 15.33 -11.20 -6.11
CA THR A 292 15.58 -9.78 -5.81
C THR A 292 16.98 -9.50 -5.27
N THR A 293 17.44 -8.24 -5.38
CA THR A 293 18.80 -7.85 -4.96
C THR A 293 19.14 -8.24 -3.52
N PRO A 294 18.32 -7.95 -2.48
CA PRO A 294 18.60 -8.41 -1.10
C PRO A 294 18.87 -9.90 -0.98
N ARG A 295 17.96 -10.71 -1.54
CA ARG A 295 17.96 -12.16 -1.39
C ARG A 295 19.02 -12.82 -2.26
N ALA A 296 19.31 -12.29 -3.43
CA ALA A 296 20.37 -12.80 -4.30
C ALA A 296 21.75 -12.67 -3.64
N TYR A 297 22.04 -11.53 -2.99
CA TYR A 297 23.26 -11.40 -2.19
C TYR A 297 23.29 -12.36 -1.00
N GLU A 298 22.17 -12.53 -0.29
CA GLU A 298 22.07 -13.52 0.78
C GLU A 298 22.32 -14.95 0.27
N TRP A 299 21.78 -15.32 -0.89
CA TRP A 299 21.97 -16.64 -1.49
C TRP A 299 23.39 -16.85 -1.98
N LEU A 300 24.03 -15.83 -2.56
CA LEU A 300 25.44 -15.89 -2.91
C LEU A 300 26.32 -16.10 -1.68
N ILE A 301 26.10 -15.33 -0.61
CA ILE A 301 26.84 -15.43 0.66
C ILE A 301 26.63 -16.81 1.32
N LYS A 302 25.43 -17.38 1.22
CA LYS A 302 25.10 -18.72 1.75
C LYS A 302 25.50 -19.87 0.81
N GLY A 303 26.14 -19.60 -0.32
CA GLY A 303 26.53 -20.62 -1.31
C GLY A 303 25.35 -21.32 -2.00
N ARG A 304 24.18 -20.68 -2.03
CA ARG A 304 22.96 -21.15 -2.71
C ARG A 304 22.88 -20.70 -4.18
N ALA A 305 23.62 -19.66 -4.54
CA ALA A 305 23.86 -19.24 -5.92
C ALA A 305 25.37 -19.24 -6.20
N ASP A 306 25.76 -19.55 -7.43
CA ASP A 306 27.16 -19.53 -7.87
C ASP A 306 27.53 -18.18 -8.50
N LEU A 307 26.56 -17.54 -9.16
CA LEU A 307 26.70 -16.26 -9.84
C LEU A 307 25.40 -15.47 -9.72
N ILE A 308 25.48 -14.19 -9.35
CA ILE A 308 24.30 -13.32 -9.33
C ILE A 308 24.42 -12.12 -10.25
N PHE A 309 23.28 -11.66 -10.76
CA PHE A 309 23.16 -10.48 -11.61
C PHE A 309 22.42 -9.37 -10.87
N ALA A 310 23.14 -8.33 -10.45
CA ALA A 310 22.59 -7.31 -9.58
C ALA A 310 23.25 -5.94 -9.75
N ALA A 311 22.60 -4.90 -9.23
CA ALA A 311 23.29 -3.64 -8.94
C ALA A 311 24.32 -3.87 -7.82
N ARG A 312 25.25 -2.92 -7.67
CA ARG A 312 26.28 -2.91 -6.61
C ARG A 312 25.64 -3.19 -5.22
N PRO A 313 26.29 -3.97 -4.33
CA PRO A 313 25.71 -4.29 -3.03
C PRO A 313 25.51 -3.02 -2.18
N SER A 314 24.59 -3.07 -1.23
CA SER A 314 24.44 -2.07 -0.18
C SER A 314 25.55 -2.22 0.89
N PRO A 315 25.78 -1.21 1.75
CA PRO A 315 26.74 -1.34 2.85
C PRO A 315 26.45 -2.55 3.74
N GLU A 316 25.17 -2.84 4.00
CA GLU A 316 24.74 -3.98 4.81
C GLU A 316 25.07 -5.32 4.14
N GLN A 317 24.97 -5.41 2.81
CA GLN A 317 25.32 -6.62 2.06
C GLN A 317 26.83 -6.83 1.98
N GLU A 318 27.59 -5.74 1.84
CA GLU A 318 29.06 -5.78 1.90
C GLU A 318 29.52 -6.23 3.30
N GLU A 319 28.89 -5.75 4.37
CA GLU A 319 29.19 -6.19 5.74
C GLU A 319 28.82 -7.66 5.96
N ALA A 320 27.62 -8.09 5.55
CA ALA A 320 27.20 -9.48 5.68
C ALA A 320 28.16 -10.45 4.97
N ALA A 321 28.74 -10.06 3.83
CA ALA A 321 29.76 -10.85 3.16
C ALA A 321 31.07 -10.90 3.95
N ARG A 322 31.52 -9.75 4.50
CA ARG A 322 32.72 -9.68 5.36
C ARG A 322 32.58 -10.53 6.62
N GLU A 323 31.44 -10.45 7.29
CA GLU A 323 31.11 -11.28 8.48
C GLU A 323 31.12 -12.78 8.16
N ALA A 324 30.71 -13.15 6.94
CA ALA A 324 30.80 -14.52 6.43
C ALA A 324 32.21 -14.94 5.97
N GLY A 325 33.21 -14.05 6.06
CA GLY A 325 34.58 -14.30 5.60
C GLY A 325 34.74 -14.31 4.07
N LEU A 326 33.85 -13.63 3.35
CA LEU A 326 33.79 -13.61 1.89
C LEU A 326 34.10 -12.22 1.33
N ALA A 327 34.81 -12.19 0.20
CA ALA A 327 34.94 -11.03 -0.67
C ALA A 327 33.97 -11.15 -1.84
N LEU A 328 33.24 -10.08 -2.14
CA LEU A 328 32.36 -9.99 -3.31
C LEU A 328 33.17 -9.46 -4.51
N ASN A 329 33.24 -10.23 -5.58
CA ASN A 329 33.91 -9.83 -6.82
C ASN A 329 32.87 -9.34 -7.82
N LEU A 330 33.00 -8.10 -8.25
CA LEU A 330 32.03 -7.43 -9.13
C LEU A 330 32.63 -7.29 -10.53
N THR A 331 32.00 -7.93 -11.52
CA THR A 331 32.36 -7.76 -12.94
C THR A 331 31.24 -7.02 -13.65
N PRO A 332 31.45 -5.78 -14.14
CA PRO A 332 30.42 -5.09 -14.92
C PRO A 332 30.20 -5.84 -16.23
N ILE A 333 28.94 -6.11 -16.58
CA ILE A 333 28.58 -6.82 -17.82
C ILE A 333 27.73 -5.97 -18.77
N GLY A 334 27.21 -4.86 -18.27
CA GLY A 334 26.37 -3.93 -19.00
C GLY A 334 26.07 -2.71 -18.15
N ARG A 335 25.46 -1.71 -18.77
CA ARG A 335 25.07 -0.46 -18.14
C ARG A 335 23.56 -0.27 -18.20
N GLU A 336 23.09 0.53 -17.25
CA GLU A 336 21.71 0.88 -17.06
C GLU A 336 21.60 2.33 -16.58
N ALA A 337 20.43 2.94 -16.73
CA ALA A 337 20.09 4.21 -16.09
C ALA A 337 19.13 4.01 -14.93
N PHE A 338 19.46 4.64 -13.80
CA PHE A 338 18.48 4.93 -12.77
C PHE A 338 17.67 6.16 -13.19
N VAL A 339 16.37 5.99 -13.38
CA VAL A 339 15.49 6.99 -14.00
C VAL A 339 14.40 7.44 -13.05
N PHE A 340 13.99 8.69 -13.22
CA PHE A 340 12.81 9.25 -12.59
C PHE A 340 11.70 9.36 -13.61
N PHE A 341 10.46 9.22 -13.16
CA PHE A 341 9.31 9.33 -14.03
C PHE A 341 8.11 9.90 -13.30
N VAL A 342 7.25 10.53 -14.08
CA VAL A 342 5.97 11.12 -13.67
C VAL A 342 4.86 10.57 -14.55
N HIS A 343 3.60 10.84 -14.20
CA HIS A 343 2.49 10.56 -15.10
C HIS A 343 2.66 11.30 -16.44
N LYS A 344 2.23 10.69 -17.56
CA LYS A 344 2.39 11.27 -18.91
C LYS A 344 1.80 12.67 -19.09
N ASP A 345 0.78 13.01 -18.30
CA ASP A 345 0.06 14.30 -18.34
C ASP A 345 0.65 15.35 -17.38
N ASN A 346 1.68 14.99 -16.60
CA ASN A 346 2.46 15.97 -15.84
C ASN A 346 3.32 16.80 -16.82
N PRO A 347 3.29 18.14 -16.76
CA PRO A 347 4.04 18.99 -17.69
C PRO A 347 5.55 19.00 -17.46
N ILE A 348 6.04 18.49 -16.33
CA ILE A 348 7.47 18.42 -16.05
C ILE A 348 8.14 17.40 -16.98
N GLU A 349 9.11 17.87 -17.75
CA GLU A 349 9.90 17.04 -18.66
C GLU A 349 11.29 16.70 -18.13
N GLY A 350 11.77 17.45 -17.15
CA GLY A 350 13.08 17.24 -16.55
C GLY A 350 13.25 17.97 -15.24
N LEU A 351 14.21 17.51 -14.44
CA LEU A 351 14.58 18.07 -13.15
C LEU A 351 16.11 18.10 -13.04
N SER A 352 16.64 19.07 -12.31
CA SER A 352 18.04 18.99 -11.87
C SER A 352 18.21 17.99 -10.73
N THR A 353 19.43 17.52 -10.54
CA THR A 353 19.80 16.68 -9.39
C THR A 353 19.40 17.33 -8.06
N ASP A 354 19.61 18.63 -7.91
CA ASP A 354 19.25 19.37 -6.70
C ASP A 354 17.74 19.46 -6.49
N GLN A 355 16.96 19.62 -7.56
CA GLN A 355 15.50 19.60 -7.48
C GLN A 355 14.98 18.22 -7.03
N ILE A 356 15.57 17.13 -7.55
CA ILE A 356 15.22 15.77 -7.12
C ILE A 356 15.51 15.59 -5.63
N ARG A 357 16.71 15.96 -5.17
CA ARG A 357 17.07 15.90 -3.73
C ARG A 357 16.10 16.73 -2.89
N ALA A 358 15.79 17.95 -3.33
CA ALA A 358 14.86 18.83 -2.62
C ALA A 358 13.44 18.26 -2.55
N ILE A 359 12.96 17.60 -3.61
CA ILE A 359 11.65 16.91 -3.62
C ILE A 359 11.65 15.76 -2.62
N TYR A 360 12.66 14.89 -2.67
CA TYR A 360 12.74 13.70 -1.85
C TYR A 360 13.06 13.99 -0.37
N THR A 361 13.74 15.11 -0.07
CA THR A 361 13.91 15.66 1.28
C THR A 361 12.72 16.52 1.76
N LYS A 362 11.66 16.62 0.96
CA LYS A 362 10.45 17.42 1.25
C LYS A 362 10.71 18.92 1.40
N LYS A 363 11.83 19.44 0.90
CA LYS A 363 12.09 20.89 0.81
C LYS A 363 11.23 21.53 -0.29
N ILE A 364 11.11 20.86 -1.43
CA ILE A 364 10.13 21.17 -2.49
C ILE A 364 8.93 20.24 -2.32
N ARG A 365 7.72 20.80 -2.28
CA ARG A 365 6.49 20.04 -1.99
C ARG A 365 5.38 20.25 -3.02
N ASN A 366 5.56 21.19 -3.95
CA ASN A 366 4.59 21.53 -4.97
C ASN A 366 5.27 21.67 -6.34
N TRP A 367 4.64 21.11 -7.39
CA TRP A 367 5.17 21.13 -8.74
C TRP A 367 5.39 22.55 -9.28
N ARG A 368 4.63 23.55 -8.83
CA ARG A 368 4.80 24.96 -9.23
C ARG A 368 6.18 25.52 -8.87
N GLU A 369 6.83 24.97 -7.84
CA GLU A 369 8.17 25.39 -7.39
C GLU A 369 9.26 24.99 -8.40
N VAL A 370 8.94 24.07 -9.32
CA VAL A 370 9.83 23.60 -10.39
C VAL A 370 9.21 23.82 -11.79
N GLY A 371 8.26 24.76 -11.91
CA GLY A 371 7.65 25.13 -13.19
C GLY A 371 6.46 24.29 -13.64
N GLY A 372 5.93 23.44 -12.76
CA GLY A 372 4.75 22.60 -13.03
C GLY A 372 3.42 23.22 -12.58
N ARG A 373 2.38 22.40 -12.50
CA ARG A 373 1.05 22.82 -12.01
C ARG A 373 1.09 23.11 -10.52
N ASN A 374 0.08 23.84 -10.02
CA ASN A 374 -0.13 24.01 -8.57
C ASN A 374 -0.70 22.72 -7.94
N GLU A 375 0.14 21.69 -7.88
CA GLU A 375 -0.19 20.33 -7.44
C GLU A 375 0.85 19.88 -6.40
N LYS A 376 0.40 19.20 -5.34
CA LYS A 376 1.31 18.61 -4.35
C LYS A 376 2.15 17.52 -5.03
N ILE A 377 3.41 17.39 -4.62
CA ILE A 377 4.29 16.31 -5.09
C ILE A 377 4.14 15.10 -4.17
N VAL A 378 3.98 13.92 -4.76
CA VAL A 378 3.95 12.63 -4.05
C VAL A 378 5.15 11.78 -4.49
N PRO A 379 6.28 11.83 -3.75
CA PRO A 379 7.50 11.12 -4.13
C PRO A 379 7.53 9.71 -3.54
N PHE A 380 7.44 8.69 -4.40
CA PHE A 380 7.44 7.30 -3.99
C PHE A 380 8.83 6.78 -3.61
N GLN A 381 8.90 6.00 -2.53
CA GLN A 381 10.08 5.29 -2.05
C GLN A 381 9.85 3.78 -1.91
N ARG A 382 10.94 3.04 -1.71
CA ARG A 382 11.00 1.57 -1.68
C ARG A 382 11.63 1.09 -0.37
N PRO A 383 11.54 -0.22 -0.03
CA PRO A 383 12.22 -0.76 1.14
C PRO A 383 13.74 -0.54 1.09
N LYS A 384 14.35 -0.24 2.24
CA LYS A 384 15.80 -0.16 2.41
C LYS A 384 16.47 -1.48 1.95
N GLY A 385 17.62 -1.37 1.31
CA GLY A 385 18.36 -2.52 0.75
C GLY A 385 17.83 -3.04 -0.59
N SER A 386 16.64 -2.62 -1.04
CA SER A 386 16.21 -2.92 -2.42
C SER A 386 17.11 -2.19 -3.42
N GLY A 387 17.45 -2.84 -4.55
CA GLY A 387 18.45 -2.30 -5.48
C GLY A 387 18.16 -0.87 -5.97
N SER A 388 16.89 -0.54 -6.24
CA SER A 388 16.48 0.82 -6.64
C SER A 388 16.56 1.84 -5.48
N GLN A 389 16.28 1.41 -4.24
CA GLN A 389 16.42 2.28 -3.07
C GLN A 389 17.89 2.53 -2.75
N THR A 390 18.74 1.50 -2.82
CA THR A 390 20.20 1.65 -2.66
C THR A 390 20.79 2.54 -3.74
N ALA A 391 20.30 2.46 -4.98
CA ALA A 391 20.68 3.40 -6.05
C ALA A 391 20.25 4.84 -5.73
N MET A 392 19.01 5.05 -5.26
CA MET A 392 18.53 6.36 -4.82
C MET A 392 19.44 6.96 -3.73
N GLU A 393 19.74 6.19 -2.69
CA GLU A 393 20.55 6.63 -1.55
C GLU A 393 22.00 6.93 -1.95
N ARG A 394 22.65 6.03 -2.70
CA ARG A 394 24.07 6.15 -3.05
C ARG A 394 24.35 7.09 -4.22
N LYS A 395 23.53 7.05 -5.28
CA LYS A 395 23.78 7.78 -6.53
C LYS A 395 23.10 9.13 -6.58
N VAL A 396 21.92 9.27 -5.99
CA VAL A 396 21.13 10.50 -6.08
C VAL A 396 21.36 11.37 -4.84
N MET A 397 21.10 10.83 -3.65
CA MET A 397 21.16 11.62 -2.42
C MET A 397 22.58 12.03 -2.02
N GLY A 398 23.62 11.32 -2.47
CA GLY A 398 25.01 11.74 -2.30
C GLY A 398 25.44 11.93 -0.84
N GLY A 399 24.83 11.18 0.09
CA GLY A 399 25.06 11.28 1.54
C GLY A 399 24.03 12.12 2.30
N GLU A 400 23.15 12.86 1.63
CA GLU A 400 22.03 13.52 2.30
C GLU A 400 21.02 12.48 2.83
N PRO A 401 20.60 12.54 4.11
CA PRO A 401 19.62 11.60 4.65
C PRO A 401 18.29 11.68 3.90
N LEU A 402 17.80 10.53 3.44
CA LEU A 402 16.48 10.42 2.83
C LEU A 402 15.43 10.24 3.94
N PRO A 403 14.47 11.16 4.11
CA PRO A 403 13.43 11.01 5.12
C PRO A 403 12.58 9.77 4.89
N ALA A 404 12.10 9.16 5.97
CA ALA A 404 11.17 8.04 5.88
C ALA A 404 9.92 8.46 5.08
N PRO A 405 9.45 7.64 4.11
CA PRO A 405 8.27 7.94 3.35
C PRO A 405 7.01 7.89 4.22
N LEU A 406 5.98 8.65 3.85
CA LEU A 406 4.64 8.41 4.38
C LEU A 406 4.16 7.03 3.92
N ARG A 407 3.21 6.44 4.66
CA ARG A 407 2.62 5.14 4.29
C ARG A 407 2.06 5.12 2.86
N GLU A 408 1.50 6.24 2.40
CA GLU A 408 0.96 6.40 1.05
C GLU A 408 2.02 6.66 -0.03
N GLU A 409 3.25 6.96 0.35
CA GLU A 409 4.41 7.20 -0.52
C GLU A 409 5.33 5.97 -0.61
N PHE A 410 4.89 4.83 -0.09
CA PHE A 410 5.67 3.61 -0.04
C PHE A 410 5.14 2.56 -1.02
N ALA A 411 6.06 1.91 -1.75
CA ALA A 411 5.75 0.77 -2.60
C ALA A 411 6.72 -0.37 -2.34
N GLN A 412 6.20 -1.59 -2.18
CA GLN A 412 7.04 -2.76 -1.87
C GLN A 412 7.93 -3.16 -3.06
N ALA A 413 7.41 -3.10 -4.30
CA ALA A 413 8.08 -3.55 -5.53
C ALA A 413 8.23 -2.41 -6.55
N MET A 414 9.17 -2.54 -7.50
CA MET A 414 9.38 -1.54 -8.56
C MET A 414 8.13 -1.35 -9.42
N GLY A 415 7.46 -2.45 -9.78
CA GLY A 415 6.20 -2.39 -10.53
C GLY A 415 5.11 -1.61 -9.79
N GLY A 416 5.09 -1.72 -8.46
CA GLY A 416 4.17 -0.97 -7.62
C GLY A 416 4.46 0.53 -7.53
N VAL A 417 5.70 0.98 -7.78
CA VAL A 417 6.01 2.42 -7.94
C VAL A 417 5.45 2.91 -9.26
N ILE A 418 5.71 2.19 -10.34
CA ILE A 418 5.27 2.57 -11.69
C ILE A 418 3.74 2.63 -11.75
N GLN A 419 3.06 1.59 -11.25
CA GLN A 419 1.60 1.55 -11.19
C GLN A 419 1.03 2.72 -10.39
N ARG A 420 1.60 2.99 -9.22
CA ARG A 420 1.11 4.09 -8.38
C ARG A 420 1.32 5.45 -9.02
N VAL A 421 2.44 5.68 -9.73
CA VAL A 421 2.66 6.93 -10.48
C VAL A 421 1.73 7.02 -11.68
N ALA A 422 1.53 5.93 -12.40
CA ALA A 422 0.65 5.86 -13.57
C ALA A 422 -0.83 6.08 -13.23
N GLY A 423 -1.28 5.61 -12.07
CA GLY A 423 -2.68 5.64 -11.65
C GLY A 423 -2.96 6.49 -10.40
N TRP A 424 -2.06 7.41 -10.01
CA TRP A 424 -2.17 8.11 -8.72
C TRP A 424 -3.45 8.93 -8.61
N ARG A 425 -4.52 8.34 -8.05
CA ARG A 425 -5.82 8.97 -7.84
C ARG A 425 -6.35 9.72 -9.09
N ASN A 426 -6.05 9.21 -10.29
CA ASN A 426 -6.33 9.88 -11.57
C ASN A 426 -5.75 11.32 -11.65
N ARG A 427 -4.56 11.55 -11.08
CA ARG A 427 -3.85 12.83 -11.07
C ARG A 427 -2.38 12.67 -11.46
N SER A 428 -1.76 13.78 -11.85
CA SER A 428 -0.36 13.89 -12.26
C SER A 428 0.64 14.18 -11.13
N GLU A 429 0.20 14.12 -9.88
CA GLU A 429 0.96 14.59 -8.69
C GLU A 429 2.22 13.76 -8.37
N ALA A 430 2.24 12.49 -8.75
CA ALA A 430 3.24 11.54 -8.28
C ALA A 430 4.54 11.56 -9.10
N ILE A 431 5.65 11.32 -8.41
CA ILE A 431 6.97 11.03 -8.98
C ILE A 431 7.48 9.71 -8.40
N GLY A 432 8.10 8.90 -9.25
CA GLY A 432 8.75 7.66 -8.87
C GLY A 432 10.09 7.50 -9.54
N TYR A 433 10.80 6.45 -9.16
CA TYR A 433 12.07 6.06 -9.76
C TYR A 433 12.10 4.55 -10.01
N SER A 434 12.94 4.14 -10.95
CA SER A 434 13.24 2.72 -11.24
C SER A 434 14.51 2.64 -12.10
N PHE A 435 14.78 1.45 -12.64
CA PHE A 435 15.76 1.26 -13.71
C PHE A 435 15.06 1.38 -15.07
N ARG A 436 15.73 1.96 -16.08
CA ARG A 436 15.12 2.28 -17.38
C ARG A 436 14.51 1.05 -18.06
N VAL A 437 15.21 -0.08 -18.13
CA VAL A 437 14.67 -1.30 -18.76
C VAL A 437 13.41 -1.75 -18.04
N PHE A 438 13.42 -1.74 -16.71
CA PHE A 438 12.24 -2.10 -15.92
C PHE A 438 11.06 -1.14 -16.14
N ALA A 439 11.33 0.16 -16.27
CA ALA A 439 10.30 1.17 -16.48
C ALA A 439 9.71 1.21 -17.90
N THR A 440 10.48 0.81 -18.92
CA THR A 440 10.11 1.03 -20.33
C THR A 440 9.87 -0.25 -21.13
N GLN A 441 10.49 -1.37 -20.75
CA GLN A 441 10.47 -2.60 -21.55
C GLN A 441 9.85 -3.78 -20.79
N MET A 442 9.77 -3.71 -19.47
CA MET A 442 9.26 -4.79 -18.63
C MET A 442 7.79 -4.58 -18.24
N GLY A 443 6.96 -5.56 -18.61
CA GLY A 443 5.51 -5.53 -18.39
C GLY A 443 4.75 -4.72 -19.46
N PRO A 444 3.46 -4.42 -19.24
CA PRO A 444 2.66 -3.64 -20.18
C PRO A 444 3.12 -2.17 -20.25
N GLU A 445 2.80 -1.52 -21.36
CA GLU A 445 2.91 -0.07 -21.49
C GLU A 445 2.05 0.63 -20.44
N ARG A 446 2.60 1.68 -19.85
CA ARG A 446 1.95 2.46 -18.79
C ARG A 446 2.07 3.95 -19.09
N PRO A 447 1.10 4.77 -18.67
CA PRO A 447 1.06 6.21 -18.96
C PRO A 447 2.07 7.00 -18.09
N ILE A 448 3.36 6.66 -18.17
CA ILE A 448 4.46 7.36 -17.51
C ILE A 448 5.40 8.00 -18.53
N ARG A 449 6.09 9.06 -18.11
CA ARG A 449 7.14 9.74 -18.88
C ARG A 449 8.43 9.76 -18.06
N LEU A 450 9.52 9.30 -18.65
CA LEU A 450 10.85 9.45 -18.03
C LEU A 450 11.29 10.91 -18.08
N LEU A 451 11.90 11.38 -17.00
CA LEU A 451 12.41 12.73 -16.87
C LEU A 451 13.85 12.84 -17.39
N ARG A 452 14.16 13.98 -18.01
CA ARG A 452 15.54 14.43 -18.22
C ARG A 452 16.16 14.80 -16.87
N ILE A 453 17.40 14.39 -16.64
CA ILE A 453 18.15 14.79 -15.43
C ILE A 453 19.31 15.67 -15.84
N ASP A 454 19.40 16.85 -15.24
CA ASP A 454 20.40 17.88 -15.58
C ASP A 454 20.43 18.16 -17.09
N GLY A 455 19.23 18.16 -17.71
CA GLY A 455 19.05 18.38 -19.14
C GLY A 455 19.32 17.16 -20.05
N VAL A 456 19.77 16.03 -19.50
CA VAL A 456 20.17 14.83 -20.26
C VAL A 456 19.08 13.75 -20.22
N GLU A 457 18.71 13.22 -21.39
CA GLU A 457 17.79 12.08 -21.51
C GLU A 457 18.47 10.73 -21.23
N PRO A 458 17.76 9.74 -20.65
CA PRO A 458 18.29 8.39 -20.42
C PRO A 458 18.22 7.53 -21.70
N THR A 459 19.05 7.84 -22.69
CA THR A 459 19.16 7.10 -23.96
C THR A 459 20.31 6.10 -23.90
N PRO A 460 20.32 5.03 -24.72
CA PRO A 460 21.48 4.12 -24.79
C PRO A 460 22.81 4.85 -25.06
N ALA A 461 22.80 5.89 -25.89
CA ALA A 461 23.99 6.68 -26.19
C ALA A 461 24.50 7.47 -24.97
N THR A 462 23.62 8.15 -24.24
CA THR A 462 23.99 8.96 -23.06
C THR A 462 24.36 8.08 -21.85
N ILE A 463 23.79 6.88 -21.75
CA ILE A 463 24.15 5.86 -20.75
C ILE A 463 25.54 5.28 -21.08
N ARG A 464 25.78 4.86 -22.33
CA ARG A 464 27.07 4.30 -22.75
C ARG A 464 28.20 5.32 -22.64
N SER A 465 27.94 6.60 -22.92
CA SER A 465 28.97 7.63 -22.77
C SER A 465 29.12 8.13 -21.32
N GLY A 466 28.27 7.69 -20.38
CA GLY A 466 28.23 8.20 -19.01
C GLY A 466 27.76 9.66 -18.88
N LYS A 467 27.15 10.23 -19.94
CA LYS A 467 26.63 11.60 -19.92
C LYS A 467 25.35 11.71 -19.08
N TYR A 468 24.55 10.64 -19.02
CA TYR A 468 23.38 10.62 -18.14
C TYR A 468 23.83 10.47 -16.67
N PRO A 469 23.42 11.38 -15.76
CA PRO A 469 24.01 11.49 -14.41
C PRO A 469 23.93 10.22 -13.56
N TYR A 470 22.84 9.46 -13.68
CA TYR A 470 22.61 8.27 -12.87
C TYR A 470 22.80 6.97 -13.64
N THR A 471 23.88 6.92 -14.42
CA THR A 471 24.35 5.68 -15.03
C THR A 471 24.88 4.74 -13.94
N VAL A 472 24.45 3.48 -14.02
CA VAL A 472 24.85 2.40 -13.12
C VAL A 472 25.25 1.18 -13.93
N ASP A 473 26.18 0.40 -13.39
CA ASP A 473 26.54 -0.89 -13.99
C ASP A 473 25.64 -1.99 -13.44
N VAL A 474 25.32 -2.94 -14.31
CA VAL A 474 24.82 -4.26 -13.93
C VAL A 474 26.03 -5.16 -13.76
N PHE A 475 26.14 -5.81 -12.60
CA PHE A 475 27.27 -6.66 -12.27
C PHE A 475 26.90 -8.13 -12.32
N ALA A 476 27.78 -8.92 -12.92
CA ALA A 476 27.96 -10.33 -12.58
C ALA A 476 28.80 -10.40 -11.29
N VAL A 477 28.23 -10.99 -10.23
CA VAL A 477 28.84 -11.00 -8.90
C VAL A 477 29.07 -12.42 -8.41
N THR A 478 30.30 -12.69 -7.99
CA THR A 478 30.70 -13.94 -7.34
C THR A 478 31.20 -13.65 -5.92
N ALA A 479 31.21 -14.67 -5.07
CA ALA A 479 31.80 -14.59 -3.74
C ALA A 479 32.99 -15.55 -3.65
N SER A 480 34.09 -15.07 -3.10
CA SER A 480 35.31 -15.87 -2.85
C SER A 480 35.71 -15.76 -1.40
N SER A 481 36.22 -16.84 -0.82
CA SER A 481 36.76 -16.82 0.54
C SER A 481 37.92 -15.84 0.65
N ILE A 482 37.90 -15.00 1.70
CA ILE A 482 39.04 -14.13 2.06
C ILE A 482 40.21 -14.97 2.55
N LYS A 483 39.92 -16.16 3.12
CA LYS A 483 40.91 -17.13 3.56
C LYS A 483 40.67 -18.49 2.89
N PRO A 484 41.21 -18.71 1.68
CA PRO A 484 40.95 -19.91 0.89
C PRO A 484 41.25 -21.23 1.65
N SER A 485 42.22 -21.23 2.56
CA SER A 485 42.61 -22.36 3.38
C SER A 485 41.63 -22.73 4.50
N GLU A 486 40.66 -21.87 4.83
CA GLU A 486 39.69 -22.04 5.93
C GLU A 486 38.25 -22.24 5.40
N THR A 487 38.09 -22.45 4.10
CA THR A 487 36.80 -22.34 3.42
C THR A 487 35.88 -23.53 3.73
N LYS A 488 34.72 -23.27 4.35
CA LYS A 488 33.62 -24.24 4.55
C LYS A 488 32.64 -24.31 3.36
N PHE A 489 32.79 -23.44 2.37
CA PHE A 489 31.88 -23.31 1.23
C PHE A 489 32.25 -24.25 0.07
N ALA A 490 31.24 -24.59 -0.73
CA ALA A 490 31.35 -25.53 -1.84
C ALA A 490 32.45 -25.15 -2.85
N VAL A 491 33.03 -26.18 -3.49
CA VAL A 491 33.96 -26.02 -4.62
C VAL A 491 33.30 -25.09 -5.64
N PRO A 492 33.97 -23.98 -6.04
CA PRO A 492 33.42 -23.07 -7.04
C PRO A 492 33.05 -23.83 -8.30
N ASN A 493 31.87 -23.55 -8.85
CA ASN A 493 31.45 -24.15 -10.09
C ASN A 493 32.46 -23.80 -11.21
N PRO A 494 33.02 -24.80 -11.93
CA PRO A 494 34.11 -24.57 -12.88
C PRO A 494 33.73 -23.66 -14.05
N HIS A 495 32.44 -23.59 -14.41
CA HIS A 495 31.97 -22.85 -15.57
C HIS A 495 31.59 -21.39 -15.27
N VAL A 496 31.67 -20.94 -14.01
CA VAL A 496 31.30 -19.56 -13.64
C VAL A 496 32.18 -18.54 -14.35
N ARG A 497 33.48 -18.80 -14.47
CA ARG A 497 34.42 -17.91 -15.16
C ARG A 497 34.13 -17.85 -16.66
N GLU A 498 33.94 -19.00 -17.29
CA GLU A 498 33.59 -19.10 -18.72
C GLU A 498 32.30 -18.34 -19.03
N LEU A 499 31.30 -18.44 -18.16
CA LEU A 499 30.04 -17.73 -18.31
C LEU A 499 30.22 -16.20 -18.20
N ILE A 500 31.01 -15.72 -17.23
CA ILE A 500 31.35 -14.29 -17.12
C ILE A 500 32.09 -13.81 -18.37
N ASP A 501 33.11 -14.55 -18.81
CA ASP A 501 33.89 -14.20 -20.01
C ASP A 501 32.99 -14.19 -21.26
N TRP A 502 32.01 -15.09 -21.34
CA TRP A 502 31.01 -15.08 -22.40
C TRP A 502 30.13 -13.82 -22.39
N PHE A 503 29.66 -13.36 -21.21
CA PHE A 503 28.93 -12.10 -21.10
C PHE A 503 29.74 -10.88 -21.58
N LEU A 504 31.07 -10.93 -21.43
CA LEU A 504 31.99 -9.89 -21.91
C LEU A 504 32.33 -10.04 -23.40
N SER A 505 32.05 -11.18 -24.02
CA SER A 505 32.27 -11.41 -25.45
C SER A 505 31.29 -10.59 -26.32
N PRO A 506 31.57 -10.41 -27.62
CA PRO A 506 30.65 -9.72 -28.54
C PRO A 506 29.24 -10.33 -28.56
N GLN A 507 29.11 -11.66 -28.41
CA GLN A 507 27.81 -12.33 -28.37
C GLN A 507 27.06 -12.05 -27.07
N GLY A 508 27.77 -12.06 -25.93
CA GLY A 508 27.20 -11.68 -24.64
C GLY A 508 26.76 -10.22 -24.60
N GLN A 509 27.56 -9.32 -25.15
CA GLN A 509 27.21 -7.91 -25.27
C GLN A 509 25.99 -7.68 -26.18
N ARG A 510 25.86 -8.44 -27.28
CA ARG A 510 24.64 -8.42 -28.10
C ARG A 510 23.41 -8.84 -27.29
N LEU A 511 23.50 -9.92 -26.49
CA LEU A 511 22.40 -10.34 -25.63
C LEU A 511 22.03 -9.25 -24.62
N ILE A 512 23.01 -8.57 -24.01
CA ILE A 512 22.79 -7.45 -23.11
C ILE A 512 22.01 -6.33 -23.81
N GLU A 513 22.39 -5.95 -25.04
CA GLU A 513 21.70 -4.90 -25.78
C GLU A 513 20.28 -5.30 -26.22
N GLU A 514 20.10 -6.53 -26.72
CA GLU A 514 18.79 -7.03 -27.16
C GLU A 514 17.81 -7.28 -26.00
N THR A 515 18.31 -7.51 -24.79
CA THR A 515 17.48 -7.56 -23.56
C THR A 515 17.11 -6.17 -23.03
N GLY A 516 17.58 -5.09 -23.69
CA GLY A 516 17.20 -3.72 -23.42
C GLY A 516 18.23 -2.89 -22.65
N TYR A 517 19.24 -3.54 -22.08
CA TYR A 517 20.35 -2.91 -21.38
C TYR A 517 21.33 -2.26 -22.37
N VAL A 518 22.34 -1.59 -21.85
CA VAL A 518 23.36 -0.92 -22.67
C VAL A 518 24.66 -1.71 -22.57
N GLY A 519 25.22 -2.12 -23.71
CA GLY A 519 26.54 -2.76 -23.75
C GLY A 519 27.64 -1.86 -23.18
N LEU A 520 28.71 -2.48 -22.68
CA LEU A 520 29.88 -1.77 -22.14
C LEU A 520 30.59 -0.95 -23.22
N GLU A 521 30.66 -1.52 -24.43
CA GLU A 521 31.23 -0.96 -25.65
C GLU A 521 30.17 -1.00 -26.78
N PRO A 522 30.34 -0.23 -27.87
CA PRO A 522 29.48 -0.35 -29.04
C PRO A 522 29.61 -1.76 -29.63
N ALA A 523 28.50 -2.47 -29.85
CA ALA A 523 28.54 -3.73 -30.57
C ALA A 523 29.17 -3.52 -31.96
N PRO A 524 30.09 -4.41 -32.41
CA PRO A 524 30.57 -4.35 -33.78
C PRO A 524 29.38 -4.46 -34.73
N SER A 525 29.33 -3.57 -35.72
CA SER A 525 28.27 -3.59 -36.75
C SER A 525 28.22 -4.98 -37.40
N PRO A 526 27.02 -5.55 -37.59
CA PRO A 526 26.85 -6.91 -38.09
C PRO A 526 27.48 -7.15 -39.45
#